data_AF-A0A4P6TQT1-F1
#
_entry.id   AF-A0A4P6TQT1-F1
#
_cell.length_a   1.000
_cell.length_b   1.000
_cell.length_c   1.000
_cell.angle_alpha   90.00
_cell.angle_beta   90.00
_cell.angle_gamma   90.00
#
_symmetry.space_group_name_H-M   'P 1'
#
loop_
_entity.id
_entity.type
_entity.pdbx_description
1 polymer ?
#
loop_
_entity_poly.entity_id
_entity_poly.type
_entity_poly.pdbx_seq_one_letter_code
_entity_poly.pdbx_strand_id
1 'polypeptide(L)'
;MLSRFVPQILNPQIPKRSTGRSWLLAGVLAVLGVLLAGCAGTDTAADSPAASQKSGPAASAPAWAKGMATVPESRLPAEARRTLALIDKGGPYPYTRDGIVFGNFEGHLPGHQRGYYHEYTVPTPSSSSRGARRIVTGDGGEFYYTDDHYNSFRAVLR
;
A
#
# COMPACT_ATOMS: atom_id res chain seq x y z
N MET A 1 -25.09 47.86 -39.29
CA MET A 1 -25.11 46.38 -39.20
C MET A 1 -23.67 45.90 -39.00
N LEU A 2 -23.24 45.73 -37.74
CA LEU A 2 -21.87 45.37 -37.39
C LEU A 2 -21.73 43.84 -37.40
N SER A 3 -21.02 43.33 -38.39
CA SER A 3 -20.77 41.90 -38.61
C SER A 3 -19.79 41.38 -37.55
N ARG A 4 -20.26 40.50 -36.68
CA ARG A 4 -19.46 39.85 -35.63
C ARG A 4 -18.66 38.69 -36.24
N PHE A 5 -17.35 38.90 -36.39
CA PHE A 5 -16.38 37.84 -36.66
C PHE A 5 -16.24 36.94 -35.42
N VAL A 6 -16.51 35.64 -35.58
CA VAL A 6 -16.23 34.60 -34.57
C VAL A 6 -14.98 33.84 -35.02
N PRO A 7 -13.85 33.90 -34.30
CA PRO A 7 -12.70 33.09 -34.64
C PRO A 7 -12.90 31.64 -34.20
N GLN A 8 -12.79 30.72 -35.16
CA GLN A 8 -12.70 29.27 -34.96
C GLN A 8 -11.37 28.93 -34.28
N ILE A 9 -11.44 28.35 -33.07
CA ILE A 9 -10.27 27.83 -32.36
C ILE A 9 -9.92 26.46 -32.94
N LEU A 10 -8.73 26.38 -33.54
CA LEU A 10 -8.15 25.18 -34.12
C LEU A 10 -7.83 24.17 -33.00
N ASN A 11 -8.38 22.96 -33.13
CA ASN A 11 -8.23 21.85 -32.19
C ASN A 11 -6.98 21.02 -32.55
N PRO A 12 -5.89 21.03 -31.76
CA PRO A 12 -4.70 20.24 -32.07
C PRO A 12 -4.91 18.76 -31.72
N GLN A 13 -4.95 17.91 -32.75
CA GLN A 13 -4.95 16.45 -32.62
C GLN A 13 -3.58 15.96 -32.16
N ILE A 14 -3.47 15.51 -30.91
CA ILE A 14 -2.25 14.87 -30.38
C ILE A 14 -2.26 13.39 -30.80
N PRO A 15 -1.26 12.90 -31.56
CA PRO A 15 -1.20 11.49 -31.95
C PRO A 15 -0.87 10.58 -30.75
N LYS A 16 -1.66 9.51 -30.61
CA LYS A 16 -1.49 8.44 -29.63
C LYS A 16 -0.20 7.66 -29.94
N ARG A 17 0.77 7.66 -29.02
CA ARG A 17 1.98 6.82 -29.15
C ARG A 17 1.66 5.36 -28.84
N SER A 18 1.94 4.54 -29.84
CA SER A 18 1.80 3.09 -29.90
C SER A 18 2.67 2.36 -28.87
N THR A 19 2.10 1.28 -28.36
CA THR A 19 2.66 0.22 -27.51
C THR A 19 3.85 -0.50 -28.15
N GLY A 20 4.92 -0.71 -27.38
CA GLY A 20 5.96 -1.69 -27.67
C GLY A 20 6.21 -2.57 -26.45
N ARG A 21 5.55 -3.73 -26.39
CA ARG A 21 5.84 -4.83 -25.47
C ARG A 21 7.11 -5.54 -25.94
N SER A 22 8.11 -5.67 -25.07
CA SER A 22 9.04 -6.79 -25.14
C SER A 22 9.78 -6.95 -23.81
N TRP A 23 9.23 -7.76 -22.90
CA TRP A 23 9.96 -8.31 -21.77
C TRP A 23 9.96 -9.82 -21.98
N LEU A 24 11.14 -10.32 -22.36
CA LEU A 24 11.40 -11.75 -22.54
C LEU A 24 11.42 -12.44 -21.18
N LEU A 25 10.86 -13.64 -21.15
CA LEU A 25 10.61 -14.49 -20.00
C LEU A 25 11.85 -15.33 -19.59
N ALA A 26 11.96 -15.53 -18.28
CA ALA A 26 12.17 -16.81 -17.57
C ALA A 26 13.52 -17.59 -17.59
N GLY A 27 13.80 -18.17 -16.41
CA GLY A 27 14.52 -19.45 -16.21
C GLY A 27 15.95 -19.32 -15.65
N VAL A 28 16.47 -20.13 -14.72
CA VAL A 28 16.05 -21.41 -14.10
C VAL A 28 16.90 -21.61 -12.83
N LEU A 29 16.28 -22.14 -11.77
CA LEU A 29 16.88 -22.73 -10.57
C LEU A 29 17.56 -24.08 -10.89
N ALA A 30 18.75 -24.35 -10.33
CA ALA A 30 19.15 -25.61 -9.66
C ALA A 30 20.65 -25.92 -9.78
N VAL A 31 21.33 -26.11 -8.63
CA VAL A 31 22.38 -27.12 -8.34
C VAL A 31 22.40 -27.27 -6.80
N LEU A 32 21.84 -28.33 -6.19
CA LEU A 32 22.46 -29.62 -5.79
C LEU A 32 23.73 -29.42 -4.92
N GLY A 33 23.99 -30.00 -3.75
CA GLY A 33 23.45 -31.05 -2.92
C GLY A 33 24.62 -31.59 -2.06
N VAL A 34 24.31 -32.18 -0.90
CA VAL A 34 25.13 -33.12 -0.08
C VAL A 34 26.22 -32.54 0.87
N LEU A 35 26.04 -32.71 2.19
CA LEU A 35 26.72 -33.74 3.01
C LEU A 35 26.44 -33.59 4.52
N LEU A 36 26.26 -34.76 5.15
CA LEU A 36 25.94 -34.99 6.55
C LEU A 36 27.16 -34.83 7.48
N ALA A 37 26.92 -34.30 8.69
CA ALA A 37 27.57 -34.61 9.97
C ALA A 37 26.66 -33.96 11.05
N GLY A 38 26.20 -34.56 12.15
CA GLY A 38 26.74 -35.63 12.98
C GLY A 38 26.87 -35.09 14.41
N CYS A 39 26.27 -35.82 15.37
CA CYS A 39 26.52 -35.81 16.83
C CYS A 39 25.51 -35.12 17.78
N ALA A 40 25.28 -35.87 18.86
CA ALA A 40 24.28 -35.78 19.91
C ALA A 40 24.40 -34.58 20.86
N GLY A 41 23.27 -34.22 21.48
CA GLY A 41 23.18 -33.44 22.70
C GLY A 41 21.96 -33.90 23.50
N THR A 42 22.22 -34.35 24.72
CA THR A 42 21.33 -34.97 25.70
C THR A 42 20.25 -34.04 26.25
N ASP A 43 19.18 -34.67 26.75
CA ASP A 43 18.02 -34.09 27.43
C ASP A 43 18.37 -33.03 28.49
N THR A 44 17.61 -31.93 28.49
CA THR A 44 17.25 -31.22 29.72
C THR A 44 15.88 -30.58 29.51
N ALA A 45 14.89 -31.11 30.23
CA ALA A 45 13.60 -30.49 30.43
C ALA A 45 13.81 -29.13 31.11
N ALA A 46 13.38 -28.06 30.46
CA ALA A 46 13.11 -26.78 31.09
C ALA A 46 11.70 -26.37 30.69
N ASP A 47 10.78 -26.69 31.60
CA ASP A 47 9.43 -26.16 31.67
C ASP A 47 9.52 -24.62 31.76
N SER A 48 8.84 -23.92 30.87
CA SER A 48 8.51 -22.51 31.03
C SER A 48 7.18 -22.23 30.33
N PRO A 49 6.19 -21.68 31.04
CA PRO A 49 4.81 -21.64 30.58
C PRO A 49 4.53 -20.46 29.66
N ALA A 50 3.65 -20.72 28.70
CA ALA A 50 2.63 -19.83 28.16
C ALA A 50 3.05 -18.43 27.64
N ALA A 51 2.99 -18.29 26.32
CA ALA A 51 2.12 -17.28 25.73
C ALA A 51 1.47 -17.86 24.46
N SER A 52 0.53 -18.77 24.65
CA SER A 52 -0.54 -18.95 23.66
C SER A 52 -1.24 -17.61 23.54
N GLN A 53 -0.93 -16.86 22.49
CA GLN A 53 -1.72 -15.71 22.09
C GLN A 53 -3.12 -16.24 21.79
N LYS A 54 -4.00 -16.17 22.80
CA LYS A 54 -5.43 -16.24 22.61
C LYS A 54 -5.73 -15.13 21.60
N SER A 55 -6.00 -15.51 20.37
CA SER A 55 -6.71 -14.68 19.42
C SER A 55 -8.00 -14.28 20.12
N GLY A 56 -8.01 -13.08 20.71
CA GLY A 56 -9.25 -12.44 21.13
C GLY A 56 -10.19 -12.41 19.93
N PRO A 57 -11.51 -12.30 20.14
CA PRO A 57 -12.47 -12.28 19.05
C PRO A 57 -11.98 -11.26 18.03
N ALA A 58 -11.61 -11.74 16.84
CA ALA A 58 -11.22 -10.86 15.75
C ALA A 58 -12.43 -9.96 15.55
N ALA A 59 -12.28 -8.67 15.86
CA ALA A 59 -13.30 -7.69 15.54
C ALA A 59 -13.65 -7.90 14.07
N SER A 60 -14.92 -8.22 13.80
CA SER A 60 -15.38 -8.50 12.45
C SER A 60 -14.93 -7.35 11.56
N ALA A 61 -14.22 -7.69 10.48
CA ALA A 61 -13.71 -6.68 9.56
C ALA A 61 -14.87 -5.78 9.11
N PRO A 62 -14.68 -4.46 9.07
CA PRO A 62 -15.73 -3.56 8.65
C PRO A 62 -16.12 -3.85 7.20
N ALA A 63 -17.38 -3.60 6.84
CA ALA A 63 -17.90 -3.93 5.51
C ALA A 63 -17.09 -3.29 4.36
N TRP A 64 -16.54 -2.10 4.59
CA TRP A 64 -15.69 -1.39 3.62
C TRP A 64 -14.36 -2.10 3.34
N ALA A 65 -13.87 -2.97 4.24
CA ALA A 65 -12.66 -3.74 4.01
C ALA A 65 -12.83 -4.82 2.93
N LYS A 66 -14.06 -5.17 2.55
CA LYS A 66 -14.38 -6.10 1.44
C LYS A 66 -13.57 -7.42 1.45
N GLY A 67 -13.33 -7.97 2.63
CA GLY A 67 -12.58 -9.23 2.81
C GLY A 67 -11.06 -9.10 2.84
N MET A 68 -10.53 -7.86 2.78
CA MET A 68 -9.12 -7.57 2.99
C MET A 68 -8.68 -7.90 4.42
N ALA A 69 -7.41 -8.27 4.58
CA ALA A 69 -6.79 -8.39 5.89
C ALA A 69 -6.90 -7.07 6.66
N THR A 70 -7.16 -7.14 7.97
CA THR A 70 -7.26 -5.96 8.83
C THR A 70 -6.03 -5.82 9.71
N VAL A 71 -5.71 -4.58 10.09
CA VAL A 71 -4.65 -4.26 11.05
C VAL A 71 -5.14 -3.14 11.97
N PRO A 72 -5.16 -3.32 13.30
CA PRO A 72 -5.44 -2.21 14.20
C PRO A 72 -4.31 -1.18 14.12
N GLU A 73 -4.64 0.11 14.22
CA GLU A 73 -3.66 1.20 14.14
C GLU A 73 -2.46 0.97 15.07
N SER A 74 -2.71 0.49 16.29
CA SER A 74 -1.67 0.23 17.30
C SER A 74 -0.61 -0.79 16.87
N ARG A 75 -0.91 -1.64 15.89
CA ARG A 75 0.03 -2.64 15.33
C ARG A 75 0.75 -2.15 14.07
N LEU A 76 0.46 -0.94 13.59
CA LEU A 76 1.21 -0.35 12.49
C LEU A 76 2.61 0.08 12.93
N PRO A 77 3.59 0.11 12.00
CA PRO A 77 4.88 0.75 12.22
C PRO A 77 4.72 2.18 12.77
N ALA A 78 5.68 2.63 13.58
CA ALA A 78 5.59 3.94 14.23
C ALA A 78 5.48 5.08 13.21
N GLU A 79 6.13 4.95 12.07
CA GLU A 79 6.10 5.89 10.95
C GLU A 79 4.69 5.97 10.34
N ALA A 80 3.99 4.85 10.20
CA ALA A 80 2.63 4.82 9.66
C ALA A 80 1.64 5.49 10.62
N ARG A 81 1.75 5.23 11.94
CA ARG A 81 0.96 5.93 12.96
C ARG A 81 1.22 7.44 12.95
N ARG A 82 2.47 7.86 12.76
CA ARG A 82 2.82 9.28 12.60
C ARG A 82 2.19 9.88 11.34
N THR A 83 2.19 9.15 10.22
CA THR A 83 1.50 9.58 8.99
C THR A 83 -0.01 9.73 9.22
N LEU A 84 -0.66 8.80 9.92
CA LEU A 84 -2.08 8.93 10.29
C LEU A 84 -2.35 10.19 11.11
N ALA A 85 -1.53 10.47 12.12
CA ALA A 85 -1.65 11.68 12.92
C ALA A 85 -1.42 12.99 12.13
N LEU A 86 -0.64 12.95 11.03
CA LEU A 86 -0.51 14.08 10.11
C LEU A 86 -1.75 14.24 9.23
N ILE A 87 -2.32 13.13 8.76
CA ILE A 87 -3.58 13.14 7.99
C ILE A 87 -4.71 13.74 8.82
N ASP A 88 -4.84 13.34 10.09
CA ASP A 88 -5.88 13.90 10.98
C ASP A 88 -5.73 15.41 11.21
N LYS A 89 -4.49 15.94 11.13
CA LYS A 89 -4.20 17.37 11.24
C LYS A 89 -4.31 18.14 9.92
N GLY A 90 -4.43 17.44 8.79
CA GLY A 90 -4.37 18.05 7.46
C GLY A 90 -2.96 18.47 7.02
N GLY A 91 -1.91 17.88 7.61
CA GLY A 91 -0.51 18.21 7.33
C GLY A 91 0.15 19.11 8.39
N PRO A 92 1.28 19.78 8.06
CA PRO A 92 1.97 19.77 6.77
C PRO A 92 2.54 18.39 6.43
N TYR A 93 2.50 18.03 5.15
CA TYR A 93 3.02 16.74 4.69
C TYR A 93 4.50 16.85 4.24
N PRO A 94 5.34 15.86 4.59
CA PRO A 94 6.77 15.92 4.33
C PRO A 94 7.15 15.69 2.86
N TYR A 95 6.30 15.03 2.06
CA TYR A 95 6.59 14.77 0.65
C TYR A 95 5.60 15.49 -0.27
N THR A 96 6.11 15.99 -1.40
CA THR A 96 5.34 16.75 -2.39
C THR A 96 4.20 15.96 -3.06
N ARG A 97 4.24 14.63 -2.95
CA ARG A 97 3.24 13.72 -3.51
C ARG A 97 2.21 13.28 -2.46
N ASP A 98 2.35 13.69 -1.21
CA ASP A 98 1.38 13.34 -0.18
C ASP A 98 0.08 14.14 -0.37
N GLY A 99 -1.05 13.46 -0.24
CA GLY A 99 -2.38 14.02 -0.45
C GLY A 99 -2.81 14.11 -1.91
N ILE A 100 -2.04 13.56 -2.86
CA ILE A 100 -2.52 13.47 -4.25
C ILE A 100 -3.52 12.32 -4.41
N VAL A 101 -4.31 12.37 -5.48
CA VAL A 101 -5.25 11.31 -5.83
C VAL A 101 -4.52 9.99 -6.11
N PHE A 102 -4.95 8.93 -5.43
CA PHE A 102 -4.62 7.54 -5.73
C PHE A 102 -5.62 6.98 -6.75
N GLY A 103 -5.11 6.44 -7.85
CA GLY A 103 -5.94 6.04 -8.99
C GLY A 103 -6.69 4.72 -8.84
N ASN A 104 -6.21 3.81 -7.97
CA ASN A 104 -6.74 2.45 -7.83
C ASN A 104 -6.91 1.71 -9.19
N PHE A 105 -5.93 1.82 -10.10
CA PHE A 105 -6.05 1.28 -11.46
C PHE A 105 -6.07 -0.25 -11.50
N GLU A 106 -5.36 -0.88 -10.56
CA GLU A 106 -5.29 -2.32 -10.36
C GLU A 106 -6.53 -2.87 -9.63
N GLY A 107 -7.36 -1.99 -9.04
CA GLY A 107 -8.61 -2.38 -8.39
C GLY A 107 -8.43 -3.14 -7.08
N HIS A 108 -7.32 -2.93 -6.36
CA HIS A 108 -7.08 -3.55 -5.05
C HIS A 108 -7.99 -2.98 -3.95
N LEU A 109 -8.41 -1.72 -4.09
CA LEU A 109 -9.39 -1.09 -3.19
C LEU A 109 -10.80 -1.17 -3.80
N PRO A 110 -11.87 -1.03 -3.00
CA PRO A 110 -13.24 -0.96 -3.51
C PRO A 110 -13.39 0.08 -4.64
N GLY A 111 -14.28 -0.18 -5.60
CA GLY A 111 -14.49 0.71 -6.73
C GLY A 111 -15.27 1.97 -6.33
N HIS A 112 -14.65 3.14 -6.51
CA HIS A 112 -15.27 4.46 -6.30
C HIS A 112 -14.93 5.42 -7.44
N GLN A 113 -15.59 6.59 -7.45
CA GLN A 113 -15.32 7.65 -8.42
C GLN A 113 -13.86 8.16 -8.33
N ARG A 114 -13.32 8.67 -9.45
CA ARG A 114 -11.98 9.26 -9.46
C ARG A 114 -11.88 10.41 -8.47
N GLY A 115 -10.79 10.44 -7.70
CA GLY A 115 -10.57 11.45 -6.66
C GLY A 115 -11.02 11.01 -5.27
N TYR A 116 -11.69 9.85 -5.15
CA TYR A 116 -12.14 9.34 -3.86
C TYR A 116 -11.00 8.91 -2.93
N TYR A 117 -9.89 8.44 -3.50
CA TYR A 117 -8.74 7.96 -2.75
C TYR A 117 -7.56 8.93 -2.83
N HIS A 118 -6.84 9.09 -1.72
CA HIS A 118 -5.64 9.93 -1.62
C HIS A 118 -4.48 9.15 -0.99
N GLU A 119 -3.25 9.34 -1.47
CA GLU A 119 -2.07 8.63 -0.98
C GLU A 119 -1.15 9.49 -0.11
N TYR A 120 -0.54 8.86 0.89
CA TYR A 120 0.42 9.49 1.81
C TYR A 120 1.61 8.56 2.02
N THR A 121 2.79 9.15 2.00
CA THR A 121 4.04 8.43 2.22
C THR A 121 4.18 8.02 3.68
N VAL A 122 4.56 6.77 3.90
CA VAL A 122 5.06 6.29 5.19
C VAL A 122 6.57 6.19 5.08
N PRO A 123 7.34 7.01 5.83
CA PRO A 123 8.80 6.94 5.81
C PRO A 123 9.31 5.52 6.11
N THR A 124 10.29 5.08 5.32
CA THR A 124 11.03 3.86 5.61
C THR A 124 12.33 4.27 6.30
N PRO A 125 12.62 3.81 7.53
CA PRO A 125 13.86 4.14 8.22
C PRO A 125 15.08 3.89 7.35
N SER A 126 16.04 4.82 7.38
CA SER A 126 17.29 4.76 6.63
C SER A 126 17.18 4.78 5.10
N SER A 127 15.97 4.94 4.54
CA SER A 127 15.79 5.11 3.09
C SER A 127 16.08 6.56 2.68
N SER A 128 16.87 6.73 1.62
CA SER A 128 17.08 8.04 0.95
C SER A 128 15.93 8.41 0.00
N SER A 129 15.03 7.46 -0.28
CA SER A 129 13.83 7.65 -1.12
C SER A 129 12.55 7.60 -0.28
N ARG A 130 11.40 7.85 -0.92
CA ARG A 130 10.07 7.67 -0.30
C ARG A 130 9.78 6.23 0.16
N GLY A 131 10.55 5.24 -0.32
CA GLY A 131 10.30 3.82 -0.03
C GLY A 131 8.99 3.29 -0.62
N ALA A 132 8.61 2.08 -0.22
CA ALA A 132 7.44 1.36 -0.73
C ALA A 132 6.15 1.57 0.09
N ARG A 133 6.26 2.06 1.33
CA ARG A 133 5.18 2.08 2.30
C ARG A 133 4.26 3.28 2.13
N ARG A 134 2.94 3.08 2.18
CA ARG A 134 1.94 4.15 2.01
C ARG A 134 0.72 3.93 2.90
N ILE A 135 0.08 5.03 3.27
CA ILE A 135 -1.32 5.05 3.69
C ILE A 135 -2.14 5.55 2.50
N VAL A 136 -3.29 4.92 2.25
CA VAL A 136 -4.31 5.43 1.33
C VAL A 136 -5.58 5.69 2.12
N THR A 137 -6.19 6.86 1.95
CA THR A 137 -7.46 7.23 2.59
C THR A 137 -8.58 7.27 1.57
N GLY A 138 -9.77 6.85 1.95
CA GLY A 138 -11.01 7.11 1.21
C GLY A 138 -11.81 8.26 1.83
N ASP A 139 -12.58 8.98 1.02
CA ASP A 139 -13.45 10.06 1.50
C ASP A 139 -14.53 9.57 2.48
N GLY A 140 -14.82 8.26 2.53
CA GLY A 140 -15.73 7.64 3.49
C GLY A 140 -15.12 7.39 4.88
N GLY A 141 -13.86 7.77 5.09
CA GLY A 141 -13.13 7.55 6.34
C GLY A 141 -12.41 6.20 6.40
N GLU A 142 -12.26 5.51 5.27
CA GLU A 142 -11.47 4.29 5.15
C GLU A 142 -9.97 4.61 5.17
N PHE A 143 -9.20 3.73 5.81
CA PHE A 143 -7.74 3.81 5.83
C PHE A 143 -7.18 2.47 5.40
N TYR A 144 -6.21 2.51 4.48
CA TYR A 144 -5.54 1.33 3.97
C TYR A 144 -4.03 1.51 4.11
N TYR A 145 -3.32 0.44 4.49
CA TYR A 145 -1.87 0.42 4.59
C TYR A 145 -1.29 -0.59 3.61
N THR A 146 -0.30 -0.15 2.83
CA THR A 146 0.56 -0.99 1.98
C THR A 146 2.01 -0.83 2.43
N ASP A 147 2.75 -1.94 2.52
CA ASP A 147 4.20 -1.95 2.74
C ASP A 147 5.00 -2.38 1.51
N ASP A 148 4.32 -2.62 0.39
CA ASP A 148 4.85 -3.26 -0.82
C ASP A 148 4.56 -2.46 -2.10
N HIS A 149 4.36 -1.15 -1.98
CA HIS A 149 4.12 -0.23 -3.09
C HIS A 149 2.86 -0.59 -3.90
N TYR A 150 1.73 -0.67 -3.18
CA TYR A 150 0.38 -0.89 -3.70
C TYR A 150 0.09 -2.30 -4.24
N ASN A 151 1.01 -3.26 -4.09
CA ASN A 151 0.76 -4.65 -4.54
C ASN A 151 -0.23 -5.37 -3.62
N SER A 152 -0.29 -5.00 -2.34
CA SER A 152 -1.29 -5.48 -1.40
C SER A 152 -1.65 -4.42 -0.37
N PHE A 153 -2.82 -4.59 0.26
CA PHE A 153 -3.33 -3.68 1.26
C PHE A 153 -3.85 -4.41 2.48
N ARG A 154 -3.81 -3.71 3.62
CA ARG A 154 -4.55 -4.05 4.83
C ARG A 154 -5.46 -2.89 5.21
N ALA A 155 -6.69 -3.20 5.57
CA ALA A 155 -7.64 -2.25 6.12
C ALA A 155 -7.20 -1.87 7.56
N VAL A 156 -6.98 -0.58 7.79
CA VAL A 156 -6.58 -0.05 9.09
C VAL A 156 -7.81 0.19 9.94
N LEU A 157 -7.84 -0.42 11.13
CA LEU A 157 -8.91 -0.21 12.11
C LEU A 157 -8.47 0.89 13.08
N ARG A 158 -9.24 1.99 13.10
CA ARG A 158 -9.06 3.14 13.99
C ARG A 158 -10.25 3.28 14.94
#